data_AF-A0A1V5MFC1-F1
#
_entry.id   AF-A0A1V5MFC1-F1
#
_cell.length_a   1.000
_cell.length_b   1.000
_cell.length_c   1.000
_cell.angle_alpha   90.00
_cell.angle_beta   90.00
_cell.angle_gamma   90.00
#
_symmetry.space_group_name_H-M   'P 1'
#
loop_
_entity.id
_entity.type
_entity.pdbx_description
1 polymer ?
#
loop_
_entity_poly.entity_id
_entity_poly.type
_entity_poly.pdbx_seq_one_letter_code
_entity_poly.pdbx_strand_id
1 'polypeptide(L)'
;MAGQVGKQVMLPKQEAFKMSLRNIRIRFGRACIVSSSVLLGVAFLMSIFTNTVIQQALLKNGPESIKVSLAAGASDSMARDIWLVSLSLLVCVVGITNAMLMSVTERSREIGTMKCLGALNRFIMEIFLIESGMQGLLGSLAGGLIGGLGMLITYLARYGTVILNYIPYLGLLKFYLFSIILGTVISIIGAVYPTYLSARMEPAEAIRREV
;
A
#
# COMPACT_ATOMS: atom_id res chain seq x y z
N MET A 1 47.47 21.91 1.03
CA MET A 1 46.83 20.98 2.00
C MET A 1 45.44 20.65 1.48
N ALA A 2 45.31 19.58 0.71
CA ALA A 2 44.00 19.09 0.24
C ALA A 2 43.38 18.25 1.37
N GLY A 3 42.36 18.79 2.04
CA GLY A 3 41.63 18.07 3.07
C GLY A 3 41.00 16.81 2.47
N GLN A 4 41.36 15.65 2.99
CA GLN A 4 40.71 14.38 2.64
C GLN A 4 39.25 14.48 3.10
N VAL A 5 38.34 14.63 2.13
CA VAL A 5 36.90 14.56 2.35
C VAL A 5 36.61 13.20 2.98
N GLY A 6 36.16 13.20 4.24
CA GLY A 6 35.81 12.00 4.98
C GLY A 6 34.87 11.13 4.15
N LYS A 7 35.17 9.83 4.06
CA LYS A 7 34.38 8.84 3.30
C LYS A 7 32.89 9.05 3.57
N GLN A 8 32.15 9.40 2.53
CA GLN A 8 30.69 9.49 2.58
C GLN A 8 30.15 8.16 3.08
N VAL A 9 29.42 8.17 4.19
CA VAL A 9 28.98 6.95 4.87
C VAL A 9 27.80 6.37 4.11
N MET A 10 28.08 5.45 3.19
CA MET A 10 27.07 4.61 2.55
C MET A 10 26.97 3.31 3.37
N LEU A 11 25.99 3.24 4.27
CA LEU A 11 25.74 2.02 5.03
C LEU A 11 25.15 0.94 4.11
N PRO A 12 25.48 -0.35 4.33
CA PRO A 12 24.92 -1.45 3.55
C PRO A 12 23.39 -1.49 3.68
N LYS A 13 22.68 -1.92 2.63
CA LYS A 13 21.19 -1.98 2.57
C LYS A 13 20.54 -2.70 3.77
N GLN A 14 21.27 -3.61 4.40
CA GLN A 14 20.83 -4.33 5.60
C GLN A 14 20.65 -3.40 6.82
N GLU A 15 21.52 -2.40 6.97
CA GLU A 15 21.42 -1.42 8.07
C GLU A 15 20.24 -0.47 7.85
N ALA A 16 20.00 -0.05 6.60
CA ALA A 16 18.81 0.74 6.26
C ALA A 16 17.53 -0.03 6.61
N PHE A 17 17.44 -1.32 6.24
CA PHE A 17 16.30 -2.16 6.60
C PHE A 17 16.11 -2.32 8.10
N LYS A 18 17.18 -2.57 8.86
CA LYS A 18 17.15 -2.69 10.32
C LYS A 18 16.71 -1.38 11.00
N MET A 19 17.20 -0.25 10.50
CA MET A 19 16.76 1.07 10.96
C MET A 19 15.28 1.30 10.67
N SER A 20 14.80 1.03 9.46
CA SER A 20 13.38 1.17 9.09
C SER A 20 12.47 0.32 9.98
N LEU A 21 12.83 -0.94 10.24
CA LEU A 21 12.10 -1.83 11.17
C LEU A 21 11.98 -1.24 12.58
N ARG A 22 13.08 -0.71 13.10
CA ARG A 22 13.09 -0.08 14.43
C ARG A 22 12.19 1.15 14.47
N ASN A 23 12.19 1.96 13.41
CA ASN A 23 11.37 3.17 13.31
C ASN A 23 9.87 2.84 13.33
N ILE A 24 9.45 1.82 12.57
CA ILE A 24 8.05 1.35 12.54
C ILE A 24 7.59 0.96 13.95
N ARG A 25 8.43 0.24 14.70
CA ARG A 25 8.06 -0.25 16.04
C ARG A 25 7.91 0.86 17.07
N ILE A 26 8.82 1.85 17.03
CA ILE A 26 8.81 2.97 17.98
C ILE A 26 7.61 3.90 17.73
N ARG A 27 7.15 4.00 16.47
CA ARG A 27 6.04 4.89 16.07
C ARG A 27 4.89 4.11 15.40
N PHE A 28 4.45 3.04 16.06
CA PHE A 28 3.41 2.13 15.54
C PHE A 28 2.12 2.84 15.12
N GLY A 29 1.69 3.85 15.86
CA GLY A 29 0.45 4.60 15.54
C GLY A 29 0.43 5.24 14.15
N ARG A 30 1.58 5.68 13.62
CA ARG A 30 1.67 6.28 12.27
C ARG A 30 1.82 5.24 11.20
N ALA A 31 2.58 4.18 11.48
CA ALA A 31 2.63 3.02 10.63
C ALA A 31 1.22 2.45 10.38
N CYS A 32 0.34 2.51 11.38
CA CYS A 32 -1.08 2.18 11.24
C CYS A 32 -1.86 3.08 10.29
N ILE A 33 -1.53 4.39 10.19
CA ILE A 33 -2.24 5.30 9.26
C ILE A 33 -1.93 4.90 7.82
N VAL A 34 -0.65 4.75 7.48
CA VAL A 34 -0.22 4.35 6.12
C VAL A 34 -0.75 2.95 5.80
N SER A 35 -0.60 2.00 6.73
CA SER A 35 -1.08 0.63 6.50
C SER A 35 -2.60 0.57 6.37
N SER A 36 -3.36 1.42 7.09
CA SER A 36 -4.82 1.51 6.95
C SER A 36 -5.25 2.09 5.61
N SER A 37 -4.57 3.13 5.11
CA SER A 37 -4.85 3.67 3.77
C SER A 37 -4.63 2.62 2.68
N VAL A 38 -3.52 1.87 2.78
CA VAL A 38 -3.23 0.78 1.85
C VAL A 38 -4.22 -0.37 2.02
N LEU A 39 -4.53 -0.76 3.26
CA LEU A 39 -5.48 -1.83 3.57
C LEU A 39 -6.84 -1.54 2.96
N LEU A 40 -7.40 -0.34 3.16
CA LEU A 40 -8.71 0.02 2.61
C LEU A 40 -8.71 0.03 1.08
N GLY A 41 -7.70 0.63 0.45
CA GLY A 41 -7.59 0.65 -1.01
C GLY A 41 -7.46 -0.75 -1.62
N VAL A 42 -6.61 -1.59 -1.02
CA VAL A 42 -6.39 -2.97 -1.48
C VAL A 42 -7.59 -3.86 -1.17
N ALA A 43 -8.26 -3.67 -0.03
CA ALA A 43 -9.49 -4.41 0.29
C ALA A 43 -10.61 -4.10 -0.70
N PHE A 44 -10.77 -2.83 -1.07
CA PHE A 44 -11.74 -2.44 -2.08
C PHE A 44 -11.41 -3.04 -3.46
N LEU A 45 -10.16 -2.91 -3.89
CA LEU A 45 -9.67 -3.52 -5.14
C LEU A 45 -9.90 -5.04 -5.17
N MET A 46 -9.52 -5.74 -4.09
CA MET A 46 -9.65 -7.19 -4.01
C MET A 46 -11.11 -7.64 -3.93
N SER A 47 -11.98 -6.86 -3.27
CA SER A 47 -13.43 -7.09 -3.25
C SER A 47 -14.00 -7.05 -4.68
N ILE A 48 -13.61 -6.06 -5.49
CA ILE A 48 -14.04 -5.94 -6.88
C ILE A 48 -13.51 -7.10 -7.73
N PHE A 49 -12.23 -7.44 -7.64
CA PHE A 49 -11.69 -8.59 -8.39
C PHE A 49 -12.36 -9.90 -7.98
N THR A 50 -12.61 -10.10 -6.68
CA THR A 50 -13.33 -11.28 -6.17
C THR A 50 -14.74 -11.33 -6.75
N ASN A 51 -15.42 -10.18 -6.83
CA ASN A 51 -16.74 -10.08 -7.45
C ASN A 51 -16.69 -10.53 -8.92
N THR A 52 -15.80 -9.94 -9.73
CA THR A 52 -15.67 -10.26 -11.16
C THR A 52 -15.38 -11.74 -11.39
N VAL A 53 -14.47 -12.31 -10.59
CA VAL A 53 -14.05 -13.71 -10.70
C VAL A 53 -15.17 -14.67 -10.34
N ILE A 54 -15.92 -14.40 -9.26
CA ILE A 54 -17.06 -15.23 -8.85
C ILE A 54 -18.18 -15.12 -9.88
N GLN A 55 -18.50 -13.90 -10.35
CA GLN A 55 -19.52 -13.72 -11.38
C GLN A 55 -19.19 -14.48 -12.66
N GLN A 56 -17.95 -14.41 -13.12
CA GLN A 56 -17.50 -15.13 -14.31
C GLN A 56 -17.59 -16.66 -14.14
N ALA A 57 -17.24 -17.17 -12.96
CA ALA A 57 -17.36 -18.60 -12.65
C ALA A 57 -18.83 -19.06 -12.62
N LEU A 58 -19.73 -18.27 -12.02
CA LEU A 58 -21.16 -18.56 -11.95
C LEU A 58 -21.84 -18.47 -13.32
N LEU A 59 -21.44 -17.51 -14.17
CA LEU A 59 -21.96 -17.41 -15.54
C LEU A 59 -21.57 -18.63 -16.40
N LYS A 60 -20.37 -19.18 -16.18
CA LYS A 60 -19.90 -20.37 -16.92
C LYS A 60 -20.54 -21.66 -16.41
N ASN A 61 -20.47 -21.91 -15.10
CA ASN A 61 -20.77 -23.23 -14.52
C ASN A 61 -21.99 -23.25 -13.59
N GLY A 62 -22.62 -22.11 -13.29
CA GLY A 62 -23.65 -21.99 -12.28
C GLY A 62 -25.06 -22.44 -12.72
N PRO A 63 -26.03 -22.42 -11.78
CA PRO A 63 -27.44 -22.68 -12.06
C PRO A 63 -28.06 -21.63 -12.99
N GLU A 64 -29.00 -22.01 -13.86
CA GLU A 64 -29.66 -21.07 -14.79
C GLU A 64 -30.39 -19.92 -14.09
N SER A 65 -30.99 -20.17 -12.92
CA SER A 65 -31.66 -19.13 -12.11
C SER A 65 -30.71 -17.99 -11.69
N ILE A 66 -29.45 -18.32 -11.40
CA ILE A 66 -28.42 -17.36 -11.01
C ILE A 66 -27.89 -16.63 -12.25
N LYS A 67 -27.72 -17.33 -13.38
CA LYS A 67 -27.23 -16.75 -14.66
C LYS A 67 -28.14 -15.62 -15.16
N VAL A 68 -29.45 -15.81 -15.14
CA VAL A 68 -30.42 -14.79 -15.60
C VAL A 68 -30.33 -13.52 -14.74
N SER A 69 -30.17 -13.69 -13.42
CA SER A 69 -30.04 -12.55 -12.49
C SER A 69 -28.72 -11.79 -12.63
N LEU A 70 -27.62 -12.48 -12.96
CA LEU A 70 -26.32 -11.82 -13.21
C LEU A 70 -26.27 -11.15 -14.58
N ALA A 71 -26.83 -11.78 -15.62
CA ALA A 71 -26.83 -11.23 -16.98
C ALA A 71 -27.61 -9.91 -17.08
N ALA A 72 -28.69 -9.75 -16.31
CA ALA A 72 -29.48 -8.52 -16.26
C ALA A 72 -28.73 -7.31 -15.68
N GLY A 73 -27.65 -7.52 -14.91
CA GLY A 73 -26.90 -6.44 -14.24
C GLY A 73 -25.47 -6.22 -14.76
N ALA A 74 -25.01 -6.99 -15.74
CA ALA A 74 -23.59 -7.03 -16.14
C ALA A 74 -23.13 -5.84 -16.99
N SER A 75 -24.02 -5.21 -17.78
CA SER A 75 -23.61 -4.15 -18.72
C SER A 75 -23.28 -2.82 -18.03
N ASP A 76 -23.94 -2.48 -16.93
CA ASP A 76 -23.74 -1.20 -16.23
C ASP A 76 -22.69 -1.28 -15.12
N SER A 77 -22.35 -2.48 -14.64
CA SER A 77 -21.43 -2.66 -13.51
C SER A 77 -19.96 -2.43 -13.88
N MET A 78 -19.52 -2.88 -15.06
CA MET A 78 -18.09 -2.84 -15.44
C MET A 78 -17.51 -1.43 -15.49
N ALA A 79 -18.23 -0.48 -16.11
CA ALA A 79 -17.76 0.90 -16.20
C ALA A 79 -17.68 1.53 -14.80
N ARG A 80 -18.70 1.30 -13.97
CA ARG A 80 -18.77 1.83 -12.60
C ARG A 80 -17.64 1.30 -11.73
N ASP A 81 -17.34 0.01 -11.81
CA ASP A 81 -16.28 -0.62 -11.03
C ASP A 81 -14.90 -0.05 -11.39
N ILE A 82 -14.61 0.17 -12.67
CA ILE A 82 -13.34 0.80 -13.11
C ILE A 82 -13.20 2.21 -12.56
N TRP A 83 -14.26 3.02 -12.62
CA TRP A 83 -14.26 4.38 -12.07
C TRP A 83 -14.04 4.39 -10.57
N LEU A 84 -14.73 3.51 -9.83
CA LEU A 84 -14.59 3.40 -8.38
C LEU A 84 -13.21 2.93 -7.95
N VAL A 85 -12.65 1.92 -8.63
CA VAL A 85 -11.27 1.45 -8.37
C VAL A 85 -10.30 2.59 -8.59
N SER A 86 -10.38 3.28 -9.72
CA SER A 86 -9.47 4.38 -10.06
C SER A 86 -9.50 5.49 -9.00
N LEU A 87 -10.71 5.90 -8.59
CA LEU A 87 -10.88 6.91 -7.54
C LEU A 87 -10.33 6.42 -6.19
N SER A 88 -10.59 5.16 -5.82
CA SER A 88 -10.10 4.59 -4.56
C SER A 88 -8.57 4.53 -4.50
N LEU A 89 -7.91 4.18 -5.61
CA LEU A 89 -6.45 4.13 -5.67
C LEU A 89 -5.85 5.53 -5.60
N LEU A 90 -6.50 6.53 -6.21
CA LEU A 90 -6.08 7.93 -6.11
C LEU A 90 -6.16 8.42 -4.66
N VAL A 91 -7.29 8.20 -3.98
CA VAL A 91 -7.46 8.56 -2.56
C VAL A 91 -6.45 7.84 -1.67
N CYS A 92 -6.15 6.57 -1.97
CA CYS A 92 -5.13 5.79 -1.28
C CYS A 92 -3.74 6.44 -1.39
N VAL A 93 -3.31 6.82 -2.61
CA VAL A 93 -2.03 7.50 -2.85
C VAL A 93 -1.96 8.81 -2.07
N VAL A 94 -3.01 9.64 -2.13
CA VAL A 94 -3.05 10.92 -1.42
C VAL A 94 -2.94 10.72 0.10
N GLY A 95 -3.64 9.73 0.65
CA GLY A 95 -3.56 9.38 2.07
C GLY A 95 -2.14 8.98 2.50
N ILE A 96 -1.48 8.16 1.68
CA ILE A 96 -0.09 7.73 1.92
C ILE A 96 0.87 8.92 1.84
N THR A 97 0.74 9.77 0.83
CA THR A 97 1.59 10.96 0.67
C THR A 97 1.44 11.89 1.86
N ASN A 98 0.21 12.16 2.32
CA ASN A 98 -0.02 13.05 3.46
C ASN A 98 0.54 12.47 4.77
N ALA A 99 0.31 11.18 5.02
CA ALA A 99 0.87 10.51 6.19
C ALA A 99 2.41 10.49 6.17
N MET A 100 3.01 10.32 5.00
CA MET A 100 4.47 10.33 4.85
C MET A 100 5.05 11.74 4.95
N LEU A 101 4.37 12.77 4.45
CA LEU A 101 4.75 14.18 4.68
C LEU A 101 4.80 14.48 6.19
N MET A 102 3.78 14.06 6.93
CA MET A 102 3.76 14.17 8.39
C MET A 102 4.90 13.37 9.05
N SER A 103 5.16 12.14 8.60
CA SER A 103 6.28 11.34 9.12
C SER A 103 7.63 12.03 8.92
N VAL A 104 7.82 12.68 7.76
CA VAL A 104 9.03 13.44 7.43
C VAL A 104 9.18 14.66 8.32
N THR A 105 8.14 15.49 8.49
CA THR A 105 8.23 16.73 9.25
C THR A 105 8.62 16.46 10.69
N GLU A 106 8.05 15.41 11.27
CA GLU A 106 8.29 14.98 12.64
C GLU A 106 9.63 14.26 12.87
N ARG A 107 10.35 13.97 11.78
CA ARG A 107 11.69 13.39 11.80
C ARG A 107 12.72 14.34 11.20
N SER A 108 12.35 15.60 10.97
CA SER A 108 13.24 16.60 10.37
C SER A 108 14.54 16.70 11.14
N ARG A 109 14.50 16.76 12.48
CA ARG A 109 15.70 16.84 13.32
C ARG A 109 16.61 15.61 13.23
N GLU A 110 16.03 14.40 13.22
CA GLU A 110 16.78 13.15 13.00
C GLU A 110 17.46 13.13 11.62
N ILE A 111 16.75 13.61 10.58
CA ILE A 111 17.30 13.73 9.23
C ILE A 111 18.43 14.76 9.18
N GLY A 112 18.24 15.91 9.84
CA GLY A 112 19.24 16.97 9.94
C GLY A 112 20.52 16.49 10.61
N THR A 113 20.43 15.76 11.73
CA THR A 113 21.60 15.21 12.41
C THR A 113 22.33 14.17 11.53
N MET A 114 21.60 13.28 10.86
CA MET A 114 22.19 12.33 9.91
C MET A 114 22.92 13.06 8.76
N LYS A 115 22.35 14.13 8.23
CA LYS A 115 22.99 14.94 7.18
C LYS A 115 24.22 15.69 7.67
N CYS A 116 24.21 16.23 8.89
CA CYS A 116 25.40 16.84 9.50
C CYS A 116 26.56 15.84 9.67
N LEU A 117 26.23 14.56 9.87
CA LEU A 117 27.21 13.46 9.93
C LEU A 117 27.64 12.95 8.54
N GLY A 118 27.19 13.60 7.46
CA GLY A 118 27.59 13.27 6.08
C GLY A 118 26.74 12.20 5.39
N ALA A 119 25.52 11.90 5.87
CA ALA A 119 24.62 10.99 5.19
C ALA A 119 24.16 11.54 3.83
N LEU A 120 24.17 10.69 2.79
CA LEU A 120 23.68 11.06 1.47
C LEU A 120 22.15 11.16 1.42
N ASN A 121 21.64 12.03 0.55
CA ASN A 121 20.21 12.14 0.23
C ASN A 121 19.62 10.77 -0.15
N ARG A 122 20.35 9.97 -0.94
CA ARG A 122 19.92 8.62 -1.32
C ARG A 122 19.73 7.68 -0.13
N PHE A 123 20.59 7.76 0.88
CA PHE A 123 20.49 6.92 2.07
C PHE A 123 19.22 7.25 2.86
N ILE A 124 18.92 8.54 3.02
CA ILE A 124 17.69 9.01 3.65
C ILE A 124 16.48 8.51 2.85
N MET A 125 16.53 8.62 1.51
CA MET A 125 15.45 8.12 0.67
C MET A 125 15.22 6.61 0.83
N GLU A 126 16.30 5.81 0.85
CA GLU A 126 16.19 4.36 0.99
C GLU A 126 15.54 3.94 2.32
N ILE A 127 15.83 4.63 3.43
CA ILE A 127 15.20 4.33 4.73
C ILE A 127 13.67 4.48 4.66
N PHE A 128 13.19 5.62 4.14
CA PHE A 128 11.77 5.92 4.06
C PHE A 128 11.04 5.07 3.02
N LEU A 129 11.66 4.78 1.88
CA LEU A 129 11.08 3.92 0.85
C LEU A 129 10.95 2.47 1.34
N ILE A 130 11.95 1.95 2.06
CA ILE A 130 11.87 0.63 2.69
C ILE A 130 10.77 0.62 3.76
N GLU A 131 10.70 1.66 4.58
CA GLU A 131 9.67 1.81 5.62
C GLU A 131 8.26 1.79 5.00
N SER A 132 8.04 2.57 3.93
CA SER A 132 6.78 2.56 3.19
C SER A 132 6.50 1.22 2.54
N GLY A 133 7.49 0.58 1.91
CA GLY A 133 7.32 -0.73 1.29
C GLY A 133 6.89 -1.79 2.31
N MET A 134 7.44 -1.77 3.52
CA MET A 134 7.03 -2.68 4.59
C MET A 134 5.61 -2.40 5.08
N GLN A 135 5.24 -1.13 5.26
CA GLN A 135 3.88 -0.74 5.64
C GLN A 135 2.87 -1.10 4.55
N GLY A 136 3.23 -0.88 3.29
CA GLY A 136 2.45 -1.25 2.11
C GLY A 136 2.25 -2.76 1.99
N LEU A 137 3.30 -3.54 2.22
CA LEU A 137 3.20 -5.01 2.21
C LEU A 137 2.22 -5.50 3.29
N LEU A 138 2.36 -5.02 4.53
CA LEU A 138 1.48 -5.39 5.64
C LEU A 138 0.03 -4.96 5.38
N GLY A 139 -0.18 -3.72 4.92
CA GLY A 139 -1.49 -3.20 4.57
C GLY A 139 -2.15 -3.99 3.44
N SER A 140 -1.38 -4.35 2.41
CA SER A 140 -1.90 -5.08 1.25
C SER A 140 -2.20 -6.55 1.57
N LEU A 141 -1.40 -7.19 2.41
CA LEU A 141 -1.67 -8.55 2.90
C LEU A 141 -2.99 -8.61 3.65
N ALA A 142 -3.18 -7.69 4.61
CA ALA A 142 -4.42 -7.60 5.39
C ALA A 142 -5.60 -7.16 4.52
N GLY A 143 -5.42 -6.15 3.67
CA GLY A 143 -6.45 -5.63 2.77
C GLY A 143 -6.94 -6.68 1.80
N GLY A 144 -6.03 -7.41 1.14
CA GLY A 144 -6.40 -8.48 0.22
C GLY A 144 -7.21 -9.58 0.90
N LEU A 145 -6.85 -9.97 2.14
CA LEU A 145 -7.60 -10.97 2.89
C LEU A 145 -8.99 -10.47 3.27
N ILE A 146 -9.07 -9.26 3.83
CA ILE A 146 -10.33 -8.64 4.26
C ILE A 146 -11.27 -8.42 3.07
N GLY A 147 -10.76 -7.90 1.95
CA GLY A 147 -11.52 -7.67 0.74
C GLY A 147 -12.05 -8.95 0.10
N GLY A 148 -11.20 -9.97 -0.03
CA GLY A 148 -11.59 -11.26 -0.59
C GLY A 148 -12.60 -12.01 0.29
N LEU A 149 -12.34 -12.11 1.60
CA LEU A 149 -13.24 -12.75 2.54
C LEU A 149 -14.56 -11.99 2.69
N GLY A 150 -14.52 -10.66 2.74
CA GLY A 150 -15.73 -9.83 2.84
C GLY A 150 -16.67 -10.04 1.65
N MET A 151 -16.12 -10.12 0.43
CA MET A 151 -16.93 -10.41 -0.75
C MET A 151 -17.45 -11.85 -0.74
N LEU A 152 -16.64 -12.83 -0.32
CA LEU A 152 -17.10 -14.22 -0.17
C LEU A 152 -18.26 -14.37 0.81
N ILE A 153 -18.20 -13.69 1.96
CA ILE A 153 -19.28 -13.66 2.96
C ILE A 153 -20.55 -13.05 2.35
N THR A 154 -20.41 -11.95 1.59
CA THR A 154 -21.53 -11.29 0.91
C THR A 154 -22.22 -12.24 -0.08
N TYR A 155 -21.45 -12.99 -0.87
CA TYR A 155 -22.00 -13.99 -1.78
C TYR A 155 -22.67 -15.13 -1.02
N LEU A 156 -22.02 -15.67 0.01
CA LEU A 156 -22.56 -16.75 0.83
C LEU A 156 -23.91 -16.36 1.48
N ALA A 157 -24.05 -15.11 1.92
CA ALA A 157 -25.31 -14.58 2.45
C ALA A 157 -26.39 -14.44 1.37
N ARG A 158 -26.02 -14.13 0.13
CA ARG A 158 -26.97 -13.87 -0.97
C ARG A 158 -27.47 -15.13 -1.69
N TYR A 159 -26.59 -16.11 -1.95
CA TYR A 159 -26.96 -17.32 -2.69
C TYR A 159 -26.73 -18.64 -1.92
N GLY A 160 -26.37 -18.56 -0.63
CA GLY A 160 -26.20 -19.72 0.23
C GLY A 160 -24.98 -20.58 -0.11
N THR A 161 -24.99 -21.82 0.40
CA THR A 161 -23.88 -22.77 0.29
C THR A 161 -23.64 -23.27 -1.14
N VAL A 162 -24.57 -23.03 -2.06
CA VAL A 162 -24.47 -23.43 -3.47
C VAL A 162 -23.20 -22.88 -4.13
N ILE A 163 -22.78 -21.67 -3.74
CA ILE A 163 -21.63 -20.98 -4.32
C ILE A 163 -20.31 -21.68 -4.00
N LEU A 164 -20.20 -22.36 -2.84
CA LEU A 164 -18.96 -22.97 -2.37
C LEU A 164 -18.38 -23.95 -3.40
N ASN A 165 -19.23 -24.64 -4.17
CA ASN A 165 -18.82 -25.58 -5.21
C ASN A 165 -18.28 -24.90 -6.48
N TYR A 166 -18.55 -23.60 -6.66
CA TYR A 166 -18.20 -22.85 -7.87
C TYR A 166 -17.11 -21.80 -7.62
N ILE A 167 -16.50 -21.78 -6.43
CA ILE A 167 -15.43 -20.82 -6.10
C ILE A 167 -14.18 -21.15 -6.91
N PRO A 168 -13.70 -20.24 -7.77
CA PRO A 168 -12.46 -20.45 -8.52
C PRO A 168 -11.24 -20.09 -7.66
N TYR A 169 -10.83 -21.00 -6.78
CA TYR A 169 -9.71 -20.79 -5.84
C TYR A 169 -8.42 -20.30 -6.52
N LEU A 170 -8.10 -20.85 -7.70
CA LEU A 170 -6.91 -20.47 -8.46
C LEU A 170 -6.96 -19.02 -8.97
N GLY A 171 -8.16 -18.55 -9.35
CA GLY A 171 -8.38 -17.17 -9.77
C GLY A 171 -8.23 -16.20 -8.61
N LEU A 172 -8.85 -16.52 -7.47
CA LEU A 172 -8.75 -15.72 -6.25
C LEU A 172 -7.31 -15.60 -5.76
N LEU A 173 -6.54 -16.69 -5.79
CA LEU A 173 -5.13 -16.65 -5.40
C LEU A 173 -4.30 -15.74 -6.32
N LYS A 174 -4.54 -15.78 -7.64
CA LYS A 174 -3.86 -14.91 -8.61
C LYS A 174 -4.15 -13.43 -8.33
N PHE A 175 -5.42 -13.07 -8.12
CA PHE A 175 -5.79 -11.68 -7.83
C PHE A 175 -5.33 -11.22 -6.45
N TYR A 176 -5.30 -12.13 -5.46
CA TYR A 176 -4.74 -11.83 -4.15
C TYR A 176 -3.26 -11.46 -4.23
N LEU A 177 -2.45 -12.29 -4.90
CA LEU A 177 -1.03 -12.00 -5.13
C LEU A 177 -0.83 -10.70 -5.92
N PHE A 178 -1.64 -10.49 -6.96
CA PHE A 178 -1.62 -9.25 -7.73
C PHE A 178 -1.94 -8.02 -6.86
N SER A 179 -2.93 -8.10 -5.97
CA SER A 179 -3.32 -7.01 -5.07
C SER A 179 -2.21 -6.66 -4.06
N ILE A 180 -1.45 -7.66 -3.59
CA ILE A 180 -0.32 -7.45 -2.69
C ILE A 180 0.79 -6.67 -3.39
N ILE A 181 1.13 -7.10 -4.61
CA ILE A 181 2.16 -6.44 -5.42
C ILE A 181 1.72 -5.01 -5.73
N LEU A 182 0.48 -4.83 -6.20
CA LEU A 182 -0.05 -3.53 -6.57
C LEU A 182 -0.08 -2.58 -5.37
N GLY A 183 -0.61 -3.01 -4.23
CA GLY A 183 -0.69 -2.17 -3.03
C GLY A 183 0.68 -1.79 -2.46
N THR A 184 1.65 -2.70 -2.51
CA THR A 184 3.04 -2.40 -2.13
C THR A 184 3.67 -1.38 -3.06
N VAL A 185 3.48 -1.53 -4.38
CA VAL A 185 3.98 -0.58 -5.39
C VAL A 185 3.34 0.80 -5.21
N ILE A 186 2.02 0.86 -5.01
CA ILE A 186 1.28 2.10 -4.77
C ILE A 186 1.79 2.81 -3.50
N SER A 187 2.08 2.06 -2.44
CA SER A 187 2.66 2.63 -1.22
C SER A 187 4.02 3.26 -1.46
N ILE A 188 4.91 2.56 -2.18
CA ILE A 188 6.23 3.09 -2.53
C ILE A 188 6.07 4.36 -3.38
N ILE A 189 5.20 4.33 -4.41
CA ILE A 189 4.93 5.48 -5.29
C ILE A 189 4.45 6.70 -4.48
N GLY A 190 3.47 6.50 -3.59
CA GLY A 190 2.93 7.56 -2.75
C GLY A 190 3.97 8.17 -1.79
N ALA A 191 5.00 7.40 -1.42
CA ALA A 191 6.09 7.83 -0.58
C ALA A 191 7.26 8.50 -1.33
N VAL A 192 7.38 8.36 -2.66
CA VAL A 192 8.52 8.91 -3.43
C VAL A 192 8.62 10.43 -3.25
N TYR A 193 7.53 11.16 -3.51
CA TYR A 193 7.50 12.62 -3.43
C TYR A 193 7.89 13.17 -2.04
N PRO A 194 7.26 12.76 -0.92
CA PRO A 194 7.60 13.29 0.40
C PRO A 194 9.02 12.91 0.84
N THR A 195 9.46 11.72 0.47
CA THR A 195 10.81 11.22 0.78
C THR A 195 11.88 11.98 0.01
N TYR A 196 11.61 12.36 -1.24
CA TYR A 196 12.52 13.19 -2.02
C TYR A 196 12.65 14.60 -1.43
N LEU A 197 11.54 15.18 -0.99
CA LEU A 197 11.51 16.49 -0.33
C LEU A 197 12.34 16.46 0.98
N SER A 198 12.16 15.43 1.80
CA SER A 198 12.90 15.27 3.06
C SER A 198 14.40 15.08 2.84
N ALA A 199 14.75 14.26 1.85
CA ALA A 199 16.13 13.98 1.50
C ALA A 199 16.86 15.20 0.96
N ARG A 200 16.18 16.25 0.51
CA ARG A 200 16.81 17.51 0.05
C ARG A 200 16.78 18.64 1.08
N MET A 201 16.13 18.47 2.22
CA MET A 201 16.05 19.48 3.27
C MET A 201 17.45 19.89 3.79
N GLU A 202 17.70 21.17 3.96
CA GLU A 202 18.97 21.65 4.49
C GLU A 202 19.09 21.34 5.99
N PRO A 203 20.27 20.93 6.50
CA PRO A 203 20.43 20.59 7.91
C PRO A 203 20.10 21.75 8.86
N ALA A 204 20.41 22.98 8.44
CA ALA A 204 20.10 24.19 9.21
C ALA A 204 18.58 24.40 9.37
N GLU A 205 17.80 24.22 8.30
CA GLU A 205 16.34 24.30 8.34
C GLU A 205 15.73 23.17 9.18
N ALA A 206 16.28 21.96 9.04
CA ALA A 206 15.81 20.78 9.74
C ALA A 206 15.91 20.88 11.27
N ILE A 207 16.92 21.60 11.78
CA ILE A 207 17.14 21.84 13.21
C ILE A 207 16.35 23.06 13.71
N ARG A 208 16.17 24.09 12.87
CA ARG A 208 15.44 25.32 13.24
C ARG A 208 13.93 25.10 13.42
N ARG A 209 13.35 24.05 12.83
CA ARG A 209 11.90 23.79 12.81
C ARG A 209 11.23 23.49 14.16
N GLU A 210 11.98 23.43 15.26
CA GLU A 210 11.46 23.16 16.62
C GLU A 210 11.68 24.30 17.62
N VAL A 211 12.14 25.48 17.18
CA VAL A 211 12.23 26.68 18.06
C VAL A 211 11.00 27.56 17.91
#